data_AF-A0A8C9FI46-F1
#
_entry.id   AF-A0A8C9FI46-F1
#
_cell.length_a   1.000
_cell.length_b   1.000
_cell.length_c   1.000
_cell.angle_alpha   90.00
_cell.angle_beta   90.00
_cell.angle_gamma   90.00
#
_symmetry.space_group_name_H-M   'P 1'
#
loop_
_entity.id
_entity.type
_entity.pdbx_description
1 polymer ?
#
loop_
_entity_poly.entity_id
_entity_poly.type
_entity_poly.pdbx_seq_one_letter_code
_entity_poly.pdbx_strand_id
1 'polypeptide(L)'
;MPTTQQSPQDEQEKLLDEAIQAVKVQSFQMKRCLDKNKLMDALKHASNKLGELRTSMLSPKSYYELYMAISDELHYLEVYLTDEFAKGRKVADLYELVQYAGNIIPRLYLLITVGVVYVKSFPQSRKDILKDLVEMCRGVQHPLRGLFLRNYLLQCTRNILPDEGEQADEETTGDISDSMDFVLLNFAEMNKLWVRMQHQGHSRDREKRERERQELRILVGTNLVRLSQLEGVNVERYKQIVLPGILEQVVNCRDALAQEYLMECIIQVSYVNSVALLVLNMGIIISVLLVRFRVIYLFLMNWKISSMGLFLIGLMHTAFHQVDRVEWYPFCAPSVAEAGKLSEQPCLQ
;
A
#
# COMPACT_ATOMS: atom_id res chain seq x y z
N MET A 1 15.19 -47.00 4.79
CA MET A 1 14.20 -46.16 5.48
C MET A 1 13.58 -45.24 4.44
N PRO A 2 12.26 -45.20 4.26
CA PRO A 2 11.67 -44.24 3.36
C PRO A 2 11.79 -42.86 4.02
N THR A 3 12.48 -41.94 3.35
CA THR A 3 12.45 -40.50 3.68
C THR A 3 11.00 -40.05 3.64
N THR A 4 10.41 -39.78 4.80
CA THR A 4 9.10 -39.17 4.95
C THR A 4 9.12 -37.87 4.13
N GLN A 5 8.36 -37.82 3.02
CA GLN A 5 8.16 -36.59 2.28
C GLN A 5 7.43 -35.63 3.22
N GLN A 6 8.18 -34.66 3.76
CA GLN A 6 7.61 -33.60 4.58
C GLN A 6 6.60 -32.82 3.74
N SER A 7 5.42 -32.53 4.31
CA SER A 7 4.43 -31.77 3.57
C SER A 7 4.97 -30.34 3.33
N PRO A 8 4.59 -29.67 2.23
CA PRO A 8 5.01 -28.29 1.98
C PRO A 8 4.60 -27.29 3.08
N GLN A 9 3.63 -27.65 3.92
CA GLN A 9 3.21 -26.85 5.07
C GLN A 9 4.17 -27.01 6.26
N ASP A 10 4.59 -28.24 6.57
CA ASP A 10 5.53 -28.50 7.67
C ASP A 10 6.90 -27.84 7.43
N GLU A 11 7.32 -27.77 6.16
CA GLU A 11 8.55 -27.07 5.78
C GLU A 11 8.46 -25.55 5.97
N GLN A 12 7.30 -24.95 5.66
CA GLN A 12 7.06 -23.52 5.90
C GLN A 12 7.05 -23.18 7.39
N GLU A 13 6.39 -24.02 8.20
CA GLU A 13 6.32 -23.83 9.66
C GLU A 13 7.72 -23.92 10.27
N LYS A 14 8.51 -24.91 9.87
CA LYS A 14 9.89 -25.05 10.33
C LYS A 14 10.77 -23.85 9.97
N LEU A 15 10.71 -23.37 8.73
CA LEU A 15 11.45 -22.19 8.29
C LEU A 15 11.05 -20.93 9.09
N LEU A 16 9.75 -20.80 9.37
CA LEU A 16 9.23 -19.70 10.17
C LEU A 16 9.72 -19.78 11.62
N ASP A 17 9.66 -20.95 12.24
CA ASP A 17 10.10 -21.17 13.62
C ASP A 17 11.59 -20.89 13.79
N GLU A 18 12.43 -21.34 12.85
CA GLU A 18 13.86 -21.05 12.84
C GLU A 18 14.13 -19.53 12.78
N ALA A 19 13.42 -18.82 11.90
CA ALA A 19 13.54 -17.36 11.77
C ALA A 19 13.05 -16.63 13.05
N ILE A 20 11.90 -17.02 13.60
CA ILE A 20 11.35 -16.43 14.83
C ILE A 20 12.29 -16.70 16.01
N GLN A 21 12.87 -17.88 16.10
CA GLN A 21 13.81 -18.21 17.16
C GLN A 21 15.09 -17.36 17.04
N ALA A 22 15.62 -17.17 15.83
CA ALA A 22 16.74 -16.26 15.58
C ALA A 22 16.39 -14.82 16.00
N VAL A 23 15.18 -14.35 15.66
CA VAL A 23 14.67 -13.03 16.06
C VAL A 23 14.63 -12.89 17.58
N LYS A 24 14.13 -13.89 18.31
CA LYS A 24 14.07 -13.90 19.78
C LYS A 24 15.47 -13.83 20.43
N VAL A 25 16.43 -14.58 19.88
CA VAL A 25 17.81 -14.56 20.39
C VAL A 25 18.44 -13.18 20.19
N GLN A 26 18.31 -12.60 18.99
CA GLN A 26 18.87 -11.28 18.70
C GLN A 26 18.14 -10.17 19.47
N SER A 27 16.81 -10.26 19.65
CA SER A 27 16.06 -9.26 20.41
C SER A 27 16.42 -9.26 21.90
N PHE A 28 16.64 -10.43 22.50
CA PHE A 28 17.12 -10.53 23.87
C PHE A 28 18.50 -9.87 24.05
N GLN A 29 19.43 -10.13 23.12
CA GLN A 29 20.75 -9.51 23.14
C GLN A 29 20.68 -8.00 22.93
N MET A 30 19.82 -7.54 22.02
CA MET A 30 19.55 -6.12 21.78
C MET A 30 19.09 -5.43 23.08
N LYS A 31 18.04 -5.93 23.74
CA LYS A 31 17.52 -5.37 25.00
C LYS A 31 18.59 -5.31 26.09
N ARG A 32 19.36 -6.39 26.24
CA ARG A 32 20.48 -6.44 27.21
C ARG A 32 21.58 -5.41 26.91
N CYS A 33 21.83 -5.09 25.64
CA CYS A 33 22.78 -4.04 25.25
C CYS A 33 22.20 -2.64 25.52
N LEU A 34 20.89 -2.44 25.32
CA LEU A 34 20.20 -1.19 25.66
C LEU A 34 20.23 -0.92 27.18
N ASP A 35 20.02 -1.93 28.02
CA ASP A 35 20.14 -1.82 29.48
C ASP A 35 21.53 -1.37 29.93
N LYS A 36 22.57 -1.73 29.16
CA LYS A 36 23.97 -1.37 29.40
C LYS A 36 24.37 -0.05 28.72
N ASN A 37 23.43 0.65 28.08
CA ASN A 37 23.68 1.86 27.27
C ASN A 37 24.68 1.65 26.12
N LYS A 38 24.77 0.43 25.59
CA LYS A 38 25.61 0.10 24.42
C LYS A 38 24.78 0.14 23.14
N LEU A 39 24.43 1.36 22.70
CA LEU A 39 23.53 1.55 21.55
C LEU A 39 24.06 0.93 20.25
N MET A 40 25.34 1.11 19.93
CA MET A 40 25.91 0.59 18.67
C MET A 40 25.86 -0.95 18.60
N ASP A 41 26.12 -1.62 19.73
CA ASP A 41 25.99 -3.08 19.82
C ASP A 41 24.52 -3.50 19.69
N ALA A 42 23.60 -2.76 20.31
CA ALA A 42 22.17 -2.99 20.16
C ALA A 42 21.70 -2.84 18.70
N LEU A 43 22.16 -1.82 17.98
CA LEU A 43 21.86 -1.60 16.56
C LEU A 43 22.42 -2.73 15.69
N LYS A 44 23.59 -3.28 16.03
CA LYS A 44 24.14 -4.46 15.34
C LYS A 44 23.24 -5.68 15.51
N HIS A 45 22.76 -5.94 16.72
CA HIS A 45 21.78 -7.02 16.97
C HIS A 45 20.45 -6.76 16.28
N ALA A 46 19.97 -5.51 16.27
CA ALA A 46 18.76 -5.12 15.54
C ALA A 46 18.92 -5.34 14.02
N SER A 47 20.08 -5.00 13.46
CA SER A 47 20.39 -5.24 12.04
C SER A 47 20.46 -6.73 11.71
N ASN A 48 21.00 -7.57 12.61
CA ASN A 48 21.02 -9.03 12.43
C ASN A 48 19.60 -9.61 12.48
N LYS A 49 18.78 -9.19 13.45
CA LYS A 49 17.36 -9.54 13.55
C LYS A 49 16.60 -9.19 12.26
N LEU A 50 16.81 -7.98 11.75
CA LEU A 50 16.23 -7.51 10.49
C LEU A 50 16.76 -8.26 9.25
N GLY A 51 17.87 -8.98 9.39
CA GLY A 51 18.42 -9.84 8.36
C GLY A 51 17.45 -10.94 7.94
N GLU A 52 16.61 -11.43 8.86
CA GLU A 52 15.63 -12.49 8.60
C GLU A 52 14.53 -12.07 7.60
N LEU A 53 14.17 -10.78 7.55
CA LEU A 53 13.22 -10.22 6.58
C LEU A 53 13.74 -10.26 5.13
N ARG A 54 15.01 -10.63 4.93
CA ARG A 54 15.58 -10.79 3.58
C ARG A 54 15.24 -12.14 2.96
N THR A 55 14.54 -13.03 3.65
CA THR A 55 14.12 -14.30 3.07
C THR A 55 13.14 -14.11 1.89
N SER A 56 13.18 -15.02 0.92
CA SER A 56 12.18 -15.19 -0.16
C SER A 56 11.43 -16.52 -0.04
N MET A 57 11.78 -17.34 0.96
CA MET A 57 11.30 -18.73 1.06
C MET A 57 9.95 -18.82 1.78
N LEU A 58 9.58 -17.78 2.53
CA LEU A 58 8.34 -17.75 3.30
C LEU A 58 7.15 -17.36 2.43
N SER A 59 6.02 -18.01 2.67
CA SER A 59 4.72 -17.58 2.16
C SER A 59 4.33 -16.20 2.71
N PRO A 60 3.43 -15.44 2.05
CA PRO A 60 2.99 -14.14 2.55
C PRO A 60 2.44 -14.17 3.97
N LYS A 61 1.70 -15.22 4.34
CA LYS A 61 1.17 -15.40 5.69
C LYS A 61 2.29 -15.61 6.72
N SER A 62 3.22 -16.53 6.46
CA SER A 62 4.37 -16.77 7.35
C SER A 62 5.27 -15.53 7.44
N TYR A 63 5.46 -14.82 6.34
CA TYR A 63 6.22 -13.56 6.32
C TYR A 63 5.54 -12.49 7.16
N TYR A 64 4.21 -12.40 7.15
CA TYR A 64 3.45 -11.48 8.01
C TYR A 64 3.67 -11.77 9.50
N GLU A 65 3.67 -13.04 9.90
CA GLU A 65 3.93 -13.43 11.29
C GLU A 65 5.34 -13.04 11.73
N LEU A 66 6.35 -13.30 10.89
CA LEU A 66 7.72 -12.86 11.13
C LEU A 66 7.83 -11.32 11.20
N TYR A 67 7.15 -10.62 10.29
CA TYR A 67 7.08 -9.16 10.26
C TYR A 67 6.51 -8.57 11.55
N MET A 68 5.41 -9.14 12.06
CA MET A 68 4.79 -8.67 13.31
C MET A 68 5.75 -8.86 14.48
N ALA A 69 6.35 -10.04 14.61
CA ALA A 69 7.32 -10.32 15.68
C ALA A 69 8.52 -9.35 15.66
N ILE A 70 9.03 -9.01 14.48
CA ILE A 70 10.15 -8.07 14.35
C ILE A 70 9.70 -6.63 14.63
N SER A 71 8.50 -6.23 14.18
CA SER A 71 7.95 -4.89 14.36
C SER A 71 7.73 -4.55 15.82
N ASP A 72 7.20 -5.48 16.62
CA ASP A 72 7.03 -5.32 18.07
C ASP A 72 8.38 -5.07 18.75
N GLU A 73 9.40 -5.81 18.34
CA GLU A 73 10.76 -5.66 18.86
C GLU A 73 11.44 -4.36 18.39
N LEU A 74 11.08 -3.81 17.23
CA LEU A 74 11.56 -2.49 16.79
C LEU A 74 10.85 -1.36 17.53
N HIS A 75 9.59 -1.52 17.89
CA HIS A 75 8.87 -0.54 18.69
C HIS A 75 9.53 -0.36 20.07
N TYR A 76 10.04 -1.44 20.68
CA TYR A 76 10.86 -1.31 21.90
C TYR A 76 12.10 -0.41 21.71
N LEU A 77 12.80 -0.57 20.58
CA LEU A 77 13.96 0.27 20.23
C LEU A 77 13.55 1.72 19.97
N GLU A 78 12.43 1.95 19.29
CA GLU A 78 11.86 3.28 19.03
C GLU A 78 11.54 4.04 20.33
N VAL A 79 10.84 3.39 21.26
CA VAL A 79 10.48 3.97 22.56
C VAL A 79 11.73 4.29 23.37
N TYR A 80 12.70 3.35 23.43
CA TYR A 80 13.97 3.60 24.10
C TYR A 80 14.68 4.84 23.53
N LEU A 81 14.80 4.94 22.20
CA LEU A 81 15.45 6.08 21.55
C LEU A 81 14.69 7.38 21.80
N THR A 82 13.35 7.35 21.76
CA THR A 82 12.52 8.53 22.03
C THR A 82 12.77 9.05 23.45
N ASP A 83 12.81 8.16 24.45
CA ASP A 83 13.07 8.51 25.85
C ASP A 83 14.49 9.05 26.06
N GLU A 84 15.49 8.47 25.40
CA GLU A 84 16.89 8.94 25.48
C GLU A 84 17.04 10.36 24.90
N PHE A 85 16.39 10.63 23.77
CA PHE A 85 16.41 11.95 23.15
C PHE A 85 15.65 12.98 23.99
N ALA A 86 14.52 12.60 24.60
CA ALA A 86 13.76 13.46 25.50
C ALA A 86 14.54 13.83 26.78
N LYS A 87 15.38 12.92 27.29
CA LYS A 87 16.29 13.17 28.42
C LYS A 87 17.50 14.04 28.05
N GLY A 88 17.64 14.46 26.79
CA GLY A 88 18.75 15.27 26.30
C GLY A 88 20.02 14.48 25.96
N ARG A 89 20.00 13.14 26.05
CA ARG A 89 21.12 12.27 25.66
C ARG A 89 21.08 11.98 24.16
N LYS A 90 21.18 13.03 23.36
CA LYS A 90 21.12 12.95 21.90
C LYS A 90 22.40 12.29 21.37
N VAL A 91 22.24 11.21 20.61
CA VAL A 91 23.35 10.59 19.89
C VAL A 91 23.54 11.33 18.58
N ALA A 92 24.70 11.97 18.42
CA ALA A 92 25.04 12.69 17.21
C ALA A 92 25.05 11.75 15.99
N ASP A 93 24.58 12.26 14.86
CA ASP A 93 24.62 11.60 13.54
C ASP A 93 23.98 10.20 13.49
N LEU A 94 23.05 9.89 14.41
CA LEU A 94 22.39 8.59 14.45
C LEU A 94 21.65 8.27 13.14
N TYR A 95 21.06 9.29 12.49
CA TYR A 95 20.42 9.14 11.17
C TYR A 95 21.40 8.71 10.07
N GLU A 96 22.67 9.13 10.14
CA GLU A 96 23.73 8.69 9.23
C GLU A 96 24.28 7.32 9.64
N LEU A 97 24.47 7.10 10.94
CA LEU A 97 25.07 5.87 11.46
C LEU A 97 24.29 4.62 11.06
N VAL A 98 22.96 4.67 11.06
CA VAL A 98 22.12 3.53 10.65
C VAL A 98 22.20 3.26 9.14
N GLN A 99 22.64 4.23 8.33
CA GLN A 99 22.80 4.05 6.89
C GLN A 99 24.04 3.23 6.52
N TYR A 100 25.02 3.09 7.43
CA TYR A 100 26.19 2.23 7.24
C TYR A 100 25.86 0.73 7.22
N ALA A 101 24.63 0.33 7.58
CA ALA A 101 24.18 -1.05 7.45
C ALA A 101 24.29 -1.51 5.98
N GLY A 102 25.12 -2.52 5.69
CA GLY A 102 25.40 -2.95 4.31
C GLY A 102 24.18 -3.47 3.53
N ASN A 103 23.23 -4.11 4.23
CA ASN A 103 22.00 -4.63 3.61
C ASN A 103 20.87 -3.60 3.64
N ILE A 104 20.21 -3.41 2.50
CA ILE A 104 19.16 -2.39 2.32
C ILE A 104 17.93 -2.59 3.23
N ILE A 105 17.50 -3.84 3.48
CA ILE A 105 16.33 -4.11 4.33
C ILE A 105 16.60 -3.67 5.79
N PRO A 106 17.63 -4.20 6.49
CA PRO A 106 17.99 -3.69 7.80
C PRO A 106 18.20 -2.17 7.85
N ARG A 107 18.88 -1.63 6.83
CA ARG A 107 19.13 -0.19 6.72
C ARG A 107 17.84 0.62 6.75
N LEU A 108 16.87 0.32 5.89
CA LEU A 108 15.65 1.11 5.76
C LEU A 108 14.73 0.95 6.97
N TYR A 109 14.62 -0.23 7.57
CA TYR A 109 13.84 -0.39 8.80
C TYR A 109 14.42 0.43 9.95
N LEU A 110 15.75 0.38 10.16
CA LEU A 110 16.42 1.20 11.18
C LEU A 110 16.31 2.70 10.84
N LEU A 111 16.45 3.07 9.57
CA LEU A 111 16.32 4.44 9.11
C LEU A 111 14.91 5.00 9.39
N ILE A 112 13.85 4.20 9.16
CA ILE A 112 12.48 4.60 9.50
C ILE A 112 12.32 4.75 11.01
N THR A 113 12.81 3.79 11.81
CA THR A 113 12.73 3.87 13.28
C THR A 113 13.42 5.14 13.80
N VAL A 114 14.64 5.40 13.36
CA VAL A 114 15.40 6.60 13.76
C VAL A 114 14.77 7.87 13.19
N GLY A 115 14.29 7.84 11.94
CA GLY A 115 13.65 8.98 11.30
C GLY A 115 12.42 9.46 12.05
N VAL A 116 11.58 8.56 12.55
CA VAL A 116 10.43 8.93 13.40
C VAL A 116 10.86 9.56 14.73
N VAL A 117 11.92 9.05 15.36
CA VAL A 117 12.49 9.66 16.58
C VAL A 117 13.02 11.07 16.29
N TYR A 118 13.66 11.27 15.14
CA TYR A 118 14.15 12.57 14.70
C TYR A 118 13.02 13.55 14.43
N VAL A 119 11.95 13.12 13.74
CA VAL A 119 10.77 13.97 13.51
C VAL A 119 10.17 14.45 14.82
N LYS A 120 10.07 13.57 15.83
CA LYS A 120 9.58 13.92 17.18
C LYS A 120 10.52 14.87 17.94
N SER A 121 11.83 14.70 17.76
CA SER A 121 12.85 15.45 18.51
C SER A 121 13.27 16.78 17.87
N PHE A 122 13.04 16.91 16.57
CA PHE A 122 13.49 18.00 15.71
C PHE A 122 12.38 18.37 14.70
N PRO A 123 11.34 19.11 15.13
CA PRO A 123 10.18 19.44 14.31
C PRO A 123 10.54 20.23 13.03
N GLN A 124 11.66 20.96 13.04
CA GLN A 124 12.18 21.69 11.88
C GLN A 124 12.58 20.80 10.70
N SER A 125 12.92 19.54 10.96
CA SER A 125 13.36 18.58 9.93
C SER A 125 12.24 17.65 9.46
N ARG A 126 11.01 17.83 9.95
CA ARG A 126 9.89 16.91 9.73
C ARG A 126 9.60 16.68 8.25
N LYS A 127 9.43 17.76 7.48
CA LYS A 127 9.13 17.69 6.05
C LYS A 127 10.22 16.93 5.28
N ASP A 128 11.47 17.28 5.51
CA ASP A 128 12.61 16.72 4.78
C ASP A 128 12.81 15.25 5.10
N ILE A 129 12.70 14.85 6.37
CA ILE A 129 12.81 13.44 6.78
C ILE A 129 11.66 12.62 6.22
N LEU A 130 10.40 13.08 6.30
CA LEU A 130 9.27 12.34 5.75
C LEU A 130 9.43 12.12 4.24
N LYS A 131 9.85 13.17 3.51
CA LYS A 131 10.12 13.08 2.08
C LYS A 131 11.29 12.15 1.75
N ASP A 132 12.38 12.23 2.51
CA ASP A 132 13.54 11.34 2.35
C ASP A 132 13.16 9.88 2.58
N LEU A 133 12.45 9.56 3.67
CA LEU A 133 12.06 8.19 4.00
C LEU A 133 11.21 7.54 2.89
N VAL A 134 10.22 8.24 2.34
CA VAL A 134 9.36 7.69 1.26
C VAL A 134 10.12 7.52 -0.06
N GLU A 135 11.06 8.41 -0.36
CA GLU A 135 11.94 8.36 -1.53
C GLU A 135 12.96 7.22 -1.41
N MET A 136 13.61 7.08 -0.25
CA MET A 136 14.58 6.01 0.02
C MET A 136 13.95 4.62 -0.01
N CYS A 137 12.65 4.50 0.34
CA CYS A 137 11.89 3.26 0.19
C CYS A 137 11.74 2.79 -1.26
N ARG A 138 12.01 3.64 -2.27
CA ARG A 138 12.08 3.22 -3.68
C ARG A 138 13.23 2.24 -3.96
N GLY A 139 14.23 2.16 -3.07
CA GLY A 139 15.32 1.19 -3.22
C GLY A 139 14.89 -0.27 -3.14
N VAL A 140 13.71 -0.58 -2.57
CA VAL A 140 13.22 -1.97 -2.42
C VAL A 140 12.13 -2.25 -3.44
N GLN A 141 12.52 -2.90 -4.53
CA GLN A 141 11.62 -3.23 -5.65
C GLN A 141 10.99 -4.64 -5.56
N HIS A 142 11.40 -5.45 -4.59
CA HIS A 142 10.82 -6.79 -4.38
C HIS A 142 9.39 -6.65 -3.83
N PRO A 143 8.35 -7.21 -4.48
CA PRO A 143 6.95 -6.97 -4.11
C PRO A 143 6.60 -7.22 -2.65
N LEU A 144 6.85 -8.43 -2.13
CA LEU A 144 6.50 -8.80 -0.75
C LEU A 144 7.21 -7.92 0.28
N ARG A 145 8.55 -7.88 0.24
CA ARG A 145 9.38 -7.09 1.16
C ARG A 145 9.09 -5.59 1.08
N GLY A 146 8.88 -5.06 -0.13
CA GLY A 146 8.57 -3.65 -0.35
C GLY A 146 7.20 -3.26 0.20
N LEU A 147 6.19 -4.12 0.04
CA LEU A 147 4.86 -3.90 0.64
C LEU A 147 4.94 -3.84 2.17
N PHE A 148 5.65 -4.78 2.80
CA PHE A 148 5.81 -4.77 4.26
C PHE A 148 6.66 -3.61 4.79
N LEU A 149 7.72 -3.22 4.08
CA LEU A 149 8.52 -2.06 4.44
C LEU A 149 7.70 -0.77 4.36
N ARG A 150 6.92 -0.59 3.29
CA ARG A 150 6.06 0.58 3.11
C ARG A 150 4.88 0.60 4.07
N ASN A 151 4.36 -0.57 4.46
CA ASN A 151 3.38 -0.67 5.53
C ASN A 151 4.00 -0.30 6.89
N TYR A 152 5.22 -0.73 7.17
CA TYR A 152 5.95 -0.31 8.38
C TYR A 152 6.14 1.20 8.42
N LEU A 153 6.57 1.81 7.31
CA LEU A 153 6.67 3.27 7.18
C LEU A 153 5.35 3.96 7.55
N LEU A 154 4.23 3.51 6.96
CA LEU A 154 2.92 4.09 7.21
C LEU A 154 2.46 3.95 8.68
N GLN A 155 2.78 2.80 9.31
CA GLN A 155 2.47 2.55 10.72
C GLN A 155 3.29 3.45 11.65
N CYS A 156 4.59 3.60 11.38
CA CYS A 156 5.45 4.45 12.22
C CYS A 156 5.14 5.95 12.05
N THR A 157 4.70 6.39 10.86
CA THR A 157 4.34 7.80 10.63
C THR A 157 2.91 8.17 11.06
N ARG A 158 2.07 7.18 11.39
CA ARG A 158 1.17 7.18 12.56
C ARG A 158 0.70 8.52 13.13
N ASN A 159 1.50 9.05 14.03
CA ASN A 159 1.12 10.16 14.88
C ASN A 159 2.01 11.39 14.65
N ILE A 160 2.72 11.44 13.51
CA ILE A 160 3.72 12.48 13.20
C ILE A 160 3.48 13.16 11.85
N LEU A 161 2.50 12.70 11.07
CA LEU A 161 2.15 13.35 9.82
C LEU A 161 1.55 14.73 10.13
N PRO A 162 2.01 15.81 9.46
CA PRO A 162 1.39 17.12 9.58
C PRO A 162 -0.13 17.07 9.36
N ASP A 163 -0.91 17.66 10.28
CA ASP A 163 -2.37 17.74 10.15
C ASP A 163 -2.89 19.11 10.64
N GLU A 164 -4.11 19.46 10.20
CA GLU A 164 -4.79 20.67 10.66
C GLU A 164 -5.32 20.44 12.09
N GLY A 165 -4.81 21.19 13.07
CA GLY A 165 -5.17 21.02 14.49
C GLY A 165 -3.97 20.83 15.42
N GLU A 166 -2.77 20.67 14.87
CA GLU A 166 -1.54 20.71 15.66
C GLU A 166 -1.29 22.11 16.23
N GLN A 167 -0.74 22.18 17.44
CA GLN A 167 -0.29 23.45 18.01
C GLN A 167 0.81 24.00 17.09
N ALA A 168 0.57 25.20 16.55
CA ALA A 168 1.48 25.84 15.62
C ALA A 168 2.74 26.31 16.37
N ASP A 169 3.69 25.41 16.54
CA ASP A 169 5.07 25.78 16.84
C ASP A 169 5.69 26.32 15.55
N GLU A 170 6.12 27.59 15.55
CA GLU A 170 6.68 28.29 14.37
C GLU A 170 7.89 27.56 13.74
N GLU A 171 8.50 26.64 14.50
CA GLU A 171 9.65 25.84 14.07
C GLU A 171 9.27 24.57 13.31
N THR A 172 7.99 24.18 13.30
CA THR A 172 7.56 22.92 12.69
C THR A 172 7.43 23.04 11.18
N THR A 173 8.11 22.17 10.43
CA THR A 173 8.04 22.16 8.97
C THR A 173 7.02 21.15 8.44
N GLY A 174 6.36 21.53 7.36
CA GLY A 174 5.46 20.68 6.60
C GLY A 174 3.99 20.91 6.93
N ASP A 175 3.16 20.85 5.89
CA ASP A 175 1.72 21.07 5.95
C ASP A 175 0.95 19.79 5.59
N ILE A 176 -0.37 19.88 5.67
CA ILE A 176 -1.29 18.82 5.25
C ILE A 176 -1.11 18.38 3.79
N SER A 177 -0.65 19.27 2.90
CA SER A 177 -0.36 18.89 1.51
C SER A 177 0.84 17.94 1.43
N ASP A 178 1.89 18.19 2.22
CA ASP A 178 3.02 17.26 2.34
C ASP A 178 2.58 15.88 2.87
N SER A 179 1.63 15.84 3.82
CA SER A 179 1.03 14.58 4.30
C SER A 179 0.24 13.84 3.22
N MET A 180 -0.58 14.55 2.44
CA MET A 180 -1.33 13.96 1.33
C MET A 180 -0.38 13.40 0.28
N ASP A 181 0.62 14.19 -0.15
CA ASP A 181 1.61 13.78 -1.15
C ASP A 181 2.43 12.57 -0.67
N PHE A 182 2.83 12.56 0.61
CA PHE A 182 3.54 11.44 1.22
C PHE A 182 2.73 10.14 1.14
N VAL A 183 1.46 10.17 1.57
CA VAL A 183 0.62 8.96 1.59
C VAL A 183 0.22 8.54 0.17
N LEU A 184 -0.07 9.48 -0.73
CA LEU A 184 -0.38 9.19 -2.13
C LEU A 184 0.80 8.59 -2.88
N LEU A 185 2.02 9.11 -2.65
CA LEU A 185 3.24 8.54 -3.22
C LEU A 185 3.47 7.12 -2.69
N ASN A 186 3.30 6.91 -1.38
CA ASN A 186 3.43 5.58 -0.80
C ASN A 186 2.38 4.59 -1.36
N PHE A 187 1.13 5.04 -1.49
CA PHE A 187 0.05 4.29 -2.11
C PHE A 187 0.36 3.89 -3.55
N ALA A 188 0.81 4.83 -4.39
CA ALA A 188 1.15 4.56 -5.78
C ALA A 188 2.24 3.49 -5.90
N GLU A 189 3.30 3.59 -5.09
CA GLU A 189 4.38 2.60 -5.08
C GLU A 189 3.93 1.24 -4.53
N MET A 190 3.10 1.20 -3.48
CA MET A 190 2.53 -0.05 -2.97
C MET A 190 1.62 -0.72 -4.00
N ASN A 191 0.78 0.05 -4.70
CA ASN A 191 -0.09 -0.49 -5.75
C ASN A 191 0.75 -1.07 -6.90
N LYS A 192 1.81 -0.38 -7.35
CA LYS A 192 2.75 -0.90 -8.36
C LYS A 192 3.40 -2.21 -7.92
N LEU A 193 3.88 -2.31 -6.68
CA LEU A 193 4.47 -3.54 -6.13
C LEU A 193 3.45 -4.68 -6.07
N TRP A 194 2.22 -4.39 -5.64
CA TRP A 194 1.16 -5.37 -5.53
C TRP A 194 0.71 -5.90 -6.90
N VAL A 195 0.60 -5.05 -7.92
CA VAL A 195 0.32 -5.46 -9.30
C VAL A 195 1.49 -6.23 -9.91
N ARG A 196 2.72 -5.86 -9.57
CA ARG A 196 3.93 -6.60 -9.99
C ARG A 196 3.92 -8.05 -9.51
N MET A 197 3.30 -8.35 -8.36
CA MET A 197 3.16 -9.73 -7.88
C MET A 197 2.45 -10.63 -8.89
N GLN A 198 1.52 -10.10 -9.70
CA GLN A 198 0.80 -10.90 -10.71
C GLN A 198 1.75 -11.57 -11.72
N HIS A 199 2.85 -10.88 -12.05
CA HIS A 199 3.80 -11.25 -13.09
C HIS A 199 5.06 -11.93 -12.55
N GLN A 200 5.18 -12.08 -11.22
CA GLN A 200 6.34 -12.73 -10.60
C GLN A 200 6.17 -14.26 -10.64
N GLY A 201 7.24 -14.99 -10.96
CA GLY A 201 7.25 -16.46 -10.91
C GLY A 201 6.60 -17.13 -12.13
N HIS A 202 6.35 -18.43 -12.03
CA HIS A 202 5.92 -19.25 -13.17
C HIS A 202 4.43 -19.07 -13.48
N SER A 203 4.05 -19.07 -14.76
CA SER A 203 2.65 -18.98 -15.23
C SER A 203 1.70 -19.99 -14.58
N ARG A 204 2.17 -21.19 -14.23
CA ARG A 204 1.38 -22.26 -13.60
C ARG A 204 0.85 -21.88 -12.21
N ASP A 205 1.57 -21.03 -11.48
CA ASP A 205 1.22 -20.65 -10.11
C ASP A 205 0.32 -19.40 -10.05
N ARG A 206 -0.31 -19.03 -11.17
CA ARG A 206 -1.14 -17.82 -11.27
C ARG A 206 -2.25 -17.77 -10.23
N GLU A 207 -3.01 -18.85 -10.06
CA GLU A 207 -4.09 -18.91 -9.07
C GLU A 207 -3.57 -18.78 -7.63
N LYS A 208 -2.41 -19.37 -7.35
CA LYS A 208 -1.76 -19.24 -6.04
C LYS A 208 -1.40 -17.78 -5.76
N ARG A 209 -0.85 -17.08 -6.76
CA ARG A 209 -0.52 -15.65 -6.63
C ARG A 209 -1.74 -14.77 -6.49
N GLU A 210 -2.83 -15.06 -7.20
CA GLU A 210 -4.08 -14.31 -7.03
C GLU A 210 -4.63 -14.45 -5.60
N ARG A 211 -4.56 -15.65 -5.00
CA ARG A 211 -4.89 -15.85 -3.57
C ARG A 211 -3.97 -15.08 -2.63
N GLU A 212 -2.67 -15.18 -2.83
CA GLU A 212 -1.67 -14.46 -2.03
C GLU A 212 -1.83 -12.93 -2.13
N ARG A 213 -2.12 -12.41 -3.34
CA ARG A 213 -2.42 -11.00 -3.57
C ARG A 213 -3.69 -10.57 -2.84
N GLN A 214 -4.70 -11.43 -2.80
CA GLN A 214 -5.95 -11.17 -2.10
C GLN A 214 -5.74 -11.05 -0.58
N GLU A 215 -4.82 -11.82 -0.01
CA GLU A 215 -4.46 -11.71 1.41
C GLU A 215 -3.74 -10.38 1.71
N LEU A 216 -2.85 -9.94 0.81
CA LEU A 216 -2.04 -8.73 0.99
C LEU A 216 -2.75 -7.42 0.63
N ARG A 217 -3.96 -7.48 0.05
CA ARG A 217 -4.71 -6.28 -0.40
C ARG A 217 -4.89 -5.24 0.70
N ILE A 218 -5.06 -5.69 1.95
CA ILE A 218 -5.26 -4.83 3.13
C ILE A 218 -4.08 -3.87 3.36
N LEU A 219 -2.85 -4.30 3.03
CA LEU A 219 -1.66 -3.44 3.17
C LEU A 219 -1.76 -2.21 2.27
N VAL A 220 -2.26 -2.39 1.04
CA VAL A 220 -2.45 -1.28 0.09
C VAL A 220 -3.61 -0.40 0.56
N GLY A 221 -4.73 -1.00 0.96
CA GLY A 221 -5.93 -0.29 1.42
C GLY A 221 -5.71 0.55 2.67
N THR A 222 -4.75 0.20 3.52
CA THR A 222 -4.43 0.96 4.74
C THR A 222 -3.98 2.39 4.42
N ASN A 223 -3.40 2.66 3.24
CA ASN A 223 -3.08 4.03 2.81
C ASN A 223 -4.35 4.88 2.62
N LEU A 224 -5.44 4.31 2.09
CA LEU A 224 -6.69 5.03 1.88
C LEU A 224 -7.38 5.32 3.21
N VAL A 225 -7.36 4.34 4.12
CA VAL A 225 -7.83 4.53 5.50
C VAL A 225 -7.02 5.65 6.17
N ARG A 226 -5.70 5.68 5.94
CA ARG A 226 -4.83 6.72 6.49
C ARG A 226 -5.19 8.11 6.00
N LEU A 227 -5.44 8.28 4.69
CA LEU A 227 -5.88 9.55 4.11
C LEU A 227 -7.21 10.03 4.72
N SER A 228 -8.11 9.11 5.06
CA SER A 228 -9.39 9.47 5.69
C SER A 228 -9.31 9.85 7.16
N GLN A 229 -8.21 9.50 7.83
CA GLN A 229 -7.96 9.85 9.23
C GLN A 229 -7.34 11.24 9.39
N LEU A 230 -6.90 11.86 8.29
CA LEU A 230 -6.35 13.22 8.32
C LEU A 230 -7.51 14.22 8.42
N GLU A 231 -7.54 15.00 9.49
CA GLU A 231 -8.62 15.96 9.78
C GLU A 231 -8.62 17.11 8.75
N GLY A 232 -7.44 17.51 8.26
CA GLY A 232 -7.28 18.53 7.25
C GLY A 232 -7.76 18.14 5.84
N VAL A 233 -8.21 16.90 5.62
CA VAL A 233 -8.75 16.47 4.33
C VAL A 233 -10.23 16.85 4.22
N ASN A 234 -10.45 18.11 3.87
CA ASN A 234 -11.79 18.62 3.55
C ASN A 234 -12.32 18.08 2.19
N VAL A 235 -13.62 18.30 1.94
CA VAL A 235 -14.29 17.84 0.71
C VAL A 235 -13.60 18.36 -0.56
N GLU A 236 -13.08 19.58 -0.54
CA GLU A 236 -12.45 20.20 -1.71
C GLU A 236 -11.09 19.56 -2.02
N ARG A 237 -10.22 19.43 -1.02
CA ARG A 237 -8.92 18.73 -1.15
C ARG A 237 -9.11 17.28 -1.53
N TYR A 238 -10.14 16.63 -0.99
CA TYR A 238 -10.45 15.27 -1.40
C TYR A 238 -10.80 15.20 -2.89
N LYS A 239 -11.66 16.10 -3.39
CA LYS A 239 -12.06 16.13 -4.81
C LYS A 239 -10.93 16.52 -5.77
N GLN A 240 -10.09 17.47 -5.37
CA GLN A 240 -9.08 18.05 -6.25
C GLN A 240 -7.74 17.30 -6.24
N ILE A 241 -7.38 16.67 -5.11
CA ILE A 241 -6.06 16.09 -4.91
C ILE A 241 -6.15 14.58 -4.64
N VAL A 242 -6.82 14.19 -3.56
CA VAL A 242 -6.81 12.79 -3.09
C VAL A 242 -7.49 11.85 -4.08
N LEU A 243 -8.72 12.15 -4.48
CA LEU A 243 -9.50 11.30 -5.37
C LEU A 243 -8.85 11.18 -6.77
N PRO A 244 -8.43 12.27 -7.44
CA PRO A 244 -7.70 12.16 -8.70
C PRO A 244 -6.42 11.34 -8.57
N GLY A 245 -5.64 11.55 -7.50
CA GLY A 245 -4.41 10.80 -7.25
C GLY A 245 -4.65 9.29 -7.07
N ILE A 246 -5.73 8.91 -6.39
CA ILE A 246 -6.10 7.49 -6.25
C ILE A 246 -6.60 6.92 -7.58
N LEU A 247 -7.51 7.63 -8.25
CA LEU A 247 -8.13 7.17 -9.50
C LEU A 247 -7.11 7.04 -10.64
N GLU A 248 -6.11 7.92 -10.71
CA GLU A 248 -5.01 7.80 -11.65
C GLU A 248 -4.33 6.43 -11.52
N GLN A 249 -4.07 5.98 -10.29
CA GLN A 249 -3.45 4.67 -10.06
C GLN A 249 -4.41 3.52 -10.39
N VAL A 250 -5.71 3.66 -10.10
CA VAL A 250 -6.73 2.63 -10.41
C VAL A 250 -6.90 2.44 -11.92
N VAL A 251 -6.92 3.52 -12.69
CA VAL A 251 -7.04 3.43 -14.16
C VAL A 251 -5.76 2.91 -14.78
N ASN A 252 -4.60 3.39 -14.33
CA ASN A 252 -3.31 3.05 -14.92
C ASN A 252 -2.81 1.65 -14.54
N CYS A 253 -3.29 1.05 -13.44
CA CYS A 253 -2.80 -0.26 -13.01
C CYS A 253 -3.20 -1.41 -13.96
N ARG A 254 -4.29 -1.26 -14.72
CA ARG A 254 -4.82 -2.25 -15.68
C ARG A 254 -4.92 -3.68 -15.12
N ASP A 255 -5.17 -3.82 -13.82
CA ASP A 255 -5.29 -5.09 -13.12
C ASP A 255 -6.68 -5.18 -12.46
N ALA A 256 -7.49 -6.15 -12.89
CA ALA A 256 -8.89 -6.25 -12.50
C ALA A 256 -9.06 -6.45 -10.97
N LEU A 257 -8.19 -7.26 -10.35
CA LEU A 257 -8.25 -7.53 -8.91
C LEU A 257 -7.94 -6.27 -8.10
N ALA A 258 -6.92 -5.51 -8.52
CA ALA A 258 -6.59 -4.24 -7.88
C ALA A 258 -7.68 -3.19 -8.07
N GLN A 259 -8.24 -3.08 -9.28
CA GLN A 259 -9.33 -2.15 -9.57
C GLN A 259 -10.57 -2.44 -8.73
N GLU A 260 -11.02 -3.70 -8.69
CA GLU A 260 -12.18 -4.10 -7.91
C GLU A 260 -12.01 -3.74 -6.43
N TYR A 261 -10.89 -4.15 -5.82
CA TYR A 261 -10.62 -3.88 -4.41
C TYR A 261 -10.47 -2.39 -4.08
N LEU A 262 -9.69 -1.64 -4.87
CA LEU A 262 -9.45 -0.22 -4.60
C LEU A 262 -10.72 0.61 -4.74
N MET A 263 -11.58 0.27 -5.71
CA MET A 263 -12.88 0.92 -5.86
C MET A 263 -13.80 0.65 -4.66
N GLU A 264 -13.83 -0.58 -4.15
CA GLU A 264 -14.53 -0.90 -2.90
C GLU A 264 -13.99 -0.07 -1.73
N CYS A 265 -12.67 0.06 -1.59
CA CYS A 265 -12.07 0.88 -0.54
C CYS A 265 -12.44 2.36 -0.65
N ILE A 266 -12.44 2.93 -1.87
CA ILE A 266 -12.85 4.33 -2.08
C ILE A 266 -14.29 4.54 -1.63
N ILE A 267 -15.21 3.62 -1.96
CA ILE A 267 -16.62 3.69 -1.57
C ILE A 267 -16.75 3.60 -0.04
N GLN A 268 -16.07 2.62 0.58
CA GLN A 268 -16.10 2.42 2.03
C GLN A 268 -15.59 3.65 2.79
N VAL A 269 -14.50 4.26 2.32
CA VAL A 269 -13.89 5.44 2.93
C VAL A 269 -14.73 6.70 2.70
N SER A 270 -15.30 6.87 1.52
CA SER A 270 -16.14 8.04 1.18
C SER A 270 -17.41 8.13 2.04
N TYR A 271 -17.96 6.98 2.45
CA TYR A 271 -19.14 6.92 3.32
C TYR A 271 -18.89 7.55 4.70
N VAL A 272 -17.66 7.43 5.22
CA VAL A 272 -17.29 8.01 6.53
C VAL A 272 -17.23 9.54 6.49
N ASN A 273 -16.81 10.12 5.36
CA ASN A 273 -16.48 11.54 5.27
C ASN A 273 -17.59 12.46 4.72
N SER A 274 -18.64 11.93 4.08
CA SER A 274 -19.97 12.55 3.84
C SER A 274 -20.67 11.99 2.61
N VAL A 275 -21.99 11.84 2.70
CA VAL A 275 -22.90 11.30 1.68
C VAL A 275 -22.86 12.05 0.32
N ALA A 276 -22.52 13.34 0.28
CA ALA A 276 -22.49 14.15 -0.95
C ALA A 276 -21.39 13.71 -1.94
N LEU A 277 -20.35 13.04 -1.46
CA LEU A 277 -19.21 12.59 -2.27
C LEU A 277 -19.53 11.31 -3.07
N LEU A 278 -20.46 10.51 -2.57
CA LEU A 278 -21.00 9.31 -3.21
C LEU A 278 -21.69 9.63 -4.55
N VAL A 279 -22.37 10.78 -4.64
CA VAL A 279 -23.11 11.19 -5.85
C VAL A 279 -22.16 11.67 -6.96
N LEU A 280 -21.04 12.32 -6.61
CA LEU A 280 -20.04 12.76 -7.60
C LEU A 280 -19.16 11.60 -8.08
N ASN A 281 -18.82 10.67 -7.19
CA ASN A 281 -17.98 9.51 -7.51
C ASN A 281 -18.65 8.56 -8.52
N MET A 282 -19.99 8.51 -8.56
CA MET A 282 -20.72 7.63 -9.48
C MET A 282 -20.42 7.90 -10.96
N GLY A 283 -20.19 9.15 -11.37
CA GLY A 283 -19.85 9.45 -12.78
C GLY A 283 -18.48 8.94 -13.21
N ILE A 284 -17.50 8.93 -12.30
CA ILE A 284 -16.15 8.43 -12.58
C ILE A 284 -16.07 6.91 -12.44
N ILE A 285 -16.77 6.36 -11.44
CA ILE A 285 -17.01 4.92 -11.28
C ILE A 285 -17.55 4.32 -12.59
N ILE A 286 -18.51 4.99 -13.22
CA ILE A 286 -19.14 4.54 -14.47
C ILE A 286 -18.20 4.57 -15.69
N SER A 287 -17.30 5.56 -15.78
CA SER A 287 -16.34 5.65 -16.90
C SER A 287 -15.17 4.66 -16.78
N VAL A 288 -14.82 4.23 -15.56
CA VAL A 288 -13.76 3.23 -15.32
C VAL A 288 -14.30 1.79 -15.37
N LEU A 289 -15.59 1.56 -15.12
CA LEU A 289 -16.19 0.23 -14.94
C LEU A 289 -16.64 -0.52 -16.21
N LEU A 290 -16.05 -0.25 -17.38
CA LEU A 290 -16.27 -1.12 -18.55
C LEU A 290 -15.77 -2.59 -18.34
N VAL A 291 -15.13 -2.91 -17.20
CA VAL A 291 -14.45 -4.21 -17.02
C VAL A 291 -15.19 -5.25 -16.17
N ARG A 292 -16.10 -4.92 -15.24
CA ARG A 292 -17.04 -5.91 -14.62
C ARG A 292 -17.99 -5.26 -13.61
N PHE A 293 -19.14 -4.78 -14.10
CA PHE A 293 -20.20 -4.12 -13.32
C PHE A 293 -20.93 -4.99 -12.28
N ARG A 294 -20.75 -6.32 -12.30
CA ARG A 294 -21.65 -7.27 -11.62
C ARG A 294 -21.44 -7.34 -10.11
N VAL A 295 -20.22 -7.16 -9.60
CA VAL A 295 -19.89 -7.31 -8.17
C VAL A 295 -20.23 -6.04 -7.39
N ILE A 296 -19.90 -4.86 -7.92
CA ILE A 296 -20.23 -3.57 -7.30
C ILE A 296 -21.75 -3.36 -7.24
N TYR A 297 -22.47 -3.74 -8.29
CA TYR A 297 -23.94 -3.71 -8.29
C TYR A 297 -24.55 -4.64 -7.24
N LEU A 298 -24.01 -5.86 -7.07
CA LEU A 298 -24.45 -6.81 -6.04
C LEU A 298 -24.13 -6.32 -4.61
N PHE A 299 -22.99 -5.67 -4.39
CA PHE A 299 -22.64 -5.06 -3.10
C PHE A 299 -23.57 -3.89 -2.75
N LEU A 300 -23.85 -3.01 -3.72
CA LEU A 300 -24.82 -1.92 -3.60
C LEU A 300 -26.25 -2.45 -3.37
N MET A 301 -26.63 -3.57 -4.00
CA MET A 301 -27.93 -4.22 -3.79
C MET A 301 -28.05 -4.93 -2.43
N ASN A 302 -26.96 -5.51 -1.90
CA ASN A 302 -26.96 -6.12 -0.56
C ASN A 302 -27.01 -5.06 0.55
N TRP A 303 -26.63 -3.81 0.27
CA TRP A 303 -26.76 -2.65 1.16
C TRP A 303 -28.21 -2.09 1.24
N LYS A 304 -29.22 -2.92 0.94
CA LYS A 304 -30.65 -2.58 0.78
C LYS A 304 -31.37 -1.99 2.00
N ILE A 305 -30.68 -1.70 3.12
CA ILE A 305 -31.29 -1.41 4.43
C ILE A 305 -31.35 0.09 4.76
N SER A 306 -30.74 0.99 3.98
CA SER A 306 -30.90 2.44 4.20
C SER A 306 -31.71 3.11 3.08
N SER A 307 -32.65 4.00 3.46
CA SER A 307 -33.56 4.77 2.58
C SER A 307 -32.85 5.47 1.41
N MET A 308 -31.55 5.76 1.55
CA MET A 308 -30.69 6.34 0.50
C MET A 308 -30.33 5.39 -0.66
N GLY A 309 -30.38 4.07 -0.46
CA GLY A 309 -30.05 3.08 -1.49
C GLY A 309 -31.01 3.15 -2.69
N LEU A 310 -32.27 3.49 -2.46
CA LEU A 310 -33.29 3.65 -3.50
C LEU A 310 -33.07 4.89 -4.38
N PHE A 311 -32.57 5.99 -3.82
CA PHE A 311 -32.26 7.20 -4.59
C PHE A 311 -31.03 7.01 -5.49
N LEU A 312 -30.02 6.29 -4.99
CA LEU A 312 -28.82 5.91 -5.75
C LEU A 312 -29.12 4.96 -6.90
N ILE A 313 -30.06 4.01 -6.73
CA ILE A 313 -30.50 3.13 -7.83
C ILE A 313 -31.14 3.93 -8.97
N GLY A 314 -31.93 4.97 -8.65
CA GLY A 314 -32.51 5.86 -9.67
C GLY A 314 -31.46 6.64 -10.48
N LEU A 315 -30.44 7.18 -9.81
CA LEU A 315 -29.30 7.83 -10.47
C LEU A 315 -28.49 6.86 -11.33
N MET A 316 -28.25 5.64 -10.85
CA MET A 316 -27.55 4.60 -11.62
C MET A 316 -28.35 4.16 -12.85
N HIS A 317 -29.68 4.00 -12.75
CA HIS A 317 -30.52 3.67 -13.89
C HIS A 317 -30.51 4.77 -14.97
N THR A 318 -30.43 6.03 -14.53
CA THR A 318 -30.34 7.19 -15.43
C THR A 318 -28.96 7.29 -16.10
N ALA A 319 -27.90 7.02 -15.35
CA ALA A 319 -26.53 7.01 -15.86
C ALA A 319 -26.25 5.79 -16.76
N PHE A 320 -26.85 4.63 -16.47
CA PHE A 320 -26.83 3.44 -17.33
C PHE A 320 -27.41 3.75 -18.72
N HIS A 321 -28.56 4.44 -18.77
CA HIS A 321 -29.16 4.93 -20.01
C HIS A 321 -28.33 5.97 -20.77
N GLN A 322 -27.40 6.66 -20.10
CA GLN A 322 -26.45 7.58 -20.71
C GLN A 322 -25.23 6.84 -21.30
N VAL A 323 -24.80 5.74 -20.66
CA VAL A 323 -23.64 4.92 -21.09
C VAL A 323 -24.00 4.02 -22.27
N ASP A 324 -25.17 3.39 -22.27
CA ASP A 324 -25.65 2.57 -23.41
C ASP A 324 -25.78 3.40 -24.71
N ARG A 325 -25.89 4.73 -24.60
CA ARG A 325 -25.91 5.64 -25.76
C ARG A 325 -24.53 5.95 -26.33
N VAL A 326 -23.45 5.70 -25.60
CA VAL A 326 -22.06 6.02 -26.02
C VAL A 326 -21.39 4.81 -26.71
N GLU A 327 -21.89 3.58 -26.55
CA GLU A 327 -21.36 2.37 -27.20
C GLU A 327 -21.87 2.09 -28.65
N TRP A 328 -22.42 3.08 -29.35
CA TRP A 328 -22.85 2.93 -30.76
C TRP A 328 -22.15 3.87 -31.76
N TYR A 329 -20.91 4.28 -31.51
CA TYR A 329 -20.03 4.79 -32.58
C TYR A 329 -19.09 3.66 -33.05
N PRO A 330 -19.31 3.08 -34.25
CA PRO A 330 -18.56 1.93 -34.70
C PRO A 330 -17.13 2.34 -35.11
N PHE A 331 -16.14 1.85 -34.35
CA PHE A 331 -14.77 1.73 -34.80
C PHE A 331 -14.66 0.52 -35.74
N CYS A 332 -15.14 0.68 -36.98
CA CYS A 332 -14.80 -0.19 -38.11
C CYS A 332 -15.07 0.56 -39.42
N ALA A 333 -14.03 1.18 -39.96
CA ALA A 333 -13.92 1.37 -41.40
C ALA A 333 -12.87 0.39 -41.93
N PRO A 334 -13.23 -0.39 -42.95
CA PRO A 334 -12.39 -0.43 -44.13
C PRO A 334 -13.18 -0.06 -45.39
N SER A 335 -12.46 0.59 -46.30
CA SER A 335 -12.89 1.02 -47.62
C SER A 335 -13.51 -0.10 -48.45
N VAL A 336 -14.70 0.14 -49.01
CA VAL A 336 -15.18 -0.56 -50.21
C VAL A 336 -15.75 0.48 -51.17
N ALA A 337 -14.84 1.09 -51.92
CA ALA A 337 -15.15 1.92 -53.08
C ALA A 337 -14.06 1.70 -54.14
N GLU A 338 -13.93 0.47 -54.63
CA GLU A 338 -13.21 0.15 -55.88
C GLU A 338 -13.40 -1.32 -56.25
N ALA A 339 -14.44 -1.58 -57.07
CA ALA A 339 -14.58 -2.70 -58.02
C ALA A 339 -16.02 -2.58 -58.55
N GLY A 340 -16.28 -2.01 -59.72
CA GLY A 340 -15.64 -2.41 -60.96
C GLY A 340 -16.58 -3.40 -61.66
N LYS A 341 -17.30 -2.85 -62.65
CA LYS A 341 -18.12 -3.49 -63.69
C LYS A 341 -17.67 -4.89 -64.14
N LEU A 342 -18.62 -5.57 -64.79
CA LEU A 342 -18.53 -6.78 -65.65
C LEU A 342 -18.88 -8.07 -64.90
N SER A 343 -19.71 -8.98 -65.41
CA SER A 343 -20.54 -9.06 -66.61
C SER A 343 -21.38 -10.33 -66.50
N GLU A 344 -22.55 -10.32 -67.13
CA GLU A 344 -23.41 -11.47 -67.40
C GLU A 344 -22.64 -12.61 -68.10
N GLN A 345 -22.90 -13.87 -67.72
CA GLN A 345 -23.42 -14.96 -68.59
C GLN A 345 -23.46 -16.33 -67.87
N PRO A 346 -24.32 -17.29 -68.34
CA PRO A 346 -24.99 -18.27 -67.49
C PRO A 346 -24.44 -19.71 -67.57
N CYS A 347 -24.95 -20.58 -66.68
CA CYS A 347 -24.85 -22.04 -66.75
C CYS A 347 -25.37 -22.61 -68.07
N LEU A 348 -24.60 -23.50 -68.71
CA LEU A 348 -24.97 -24.89 -69.07
C LEU A 348 -23.87 -25.54 -69.96
N GLN A 349 -23.59 -26.81 -69.65
CA GLN A 349 -22.97 -27.90 -70.43
C GLN A 349 -21.77 -27.62 -71.35
#